data_AF-A0A3B1DR34-F1
#
_entry.id   AF-A0A3B1DR34-F1
#
_cell.length_a   1.000
_cell.length_b   1.000
_cell.length_c   1.000
_cell.angle_alpha   90.00
_cell.angle_beta   90.00
_cell.angle_gamma   90.00
#
_symmetry.space_group_name_H-M   'P 1'
#
loop_
_entity.id
_entity.type
_entity.pdbx_description
1 polymer ?
#
loop_
_entity_poly.entity_id
_entity_poly.type
_entity_poly.pdbx_seq_one_letter_code
_entity_poly.pdbx_strand_id
1 'polypeptide(L)' 'PLPINVDGAIGAILADLGIDPAVFNGFFMIARTPGLIAHVTEEQTRERPMRRIDPVNHAYDGPPPRTLEDK' A
#
# COMPACT_ATOMS: atom_id res chain seq x y z
N PRO A 1 16.43 1.88 21.17
CA PRO A 1 15.61 0.70 20.80
C PRO A 1 14.62 1.13 19.70
N LEU A 2 14.41 0.31 18.67
CA LEU A 2 13.42 0.61 17.64
C LEU A 2 12.02 0.22 18.16
N PRO A 3 11.00 1.10 18.04
CA PRO A 3 9.66 0.79 18.52
C PRO A 3 9.02 -0.33 17.69
N ILE A 4 8.17 -1.14 18.33
CA ILE A 4 7.33 -2.11 17.63
C ILE A 4 6.30 -1.38 16.77
N ASN A 5 6.09 -1.86 15.54
CA ASN A 5 5.07 -1.32 14.65
C ASN A 5 3.68 -1.89 14.98
N VAL A 6 2.65 -1.40 14.27
CA VAL A 6 1.26 -1.86 14.49
C VAL A 6 1.08 -3.35 14.20
N ASP A 7 1.77 -3.88 13.18
CA ASP A 7 1.67 -5.30 12.81
C ASP A 7 2.19 -6.20 13.93
N GLY A 8 3.35 -5.85 14.49
CA GLY A 8 3.92 -6.56 15.64
C GLY A 8 3.05 -6.45 16.89
N ALA A 9 2.45 -5.28 17.14
CA ALA A 9 1.56 -5.08 18.28
C ALA A 9 0.27 -5.92 18.15
N ILE A 10 -0.37 -5.90 16.98
CA ILE A 10 -1.58 -6.71 16.70
C ILE A 10 -1.24 -8.20 16.78
N GLY A 11 -0.13 -8.63 16.17
CA GLY A 11 0.30 -10.03 16.19
C GLY A 11 0.58 -10.55 17.60
N ALA A 12 1.24 -9.75 18.44
CA ALA A 12 1.50 -10.11 19.84
C ALA A 12 0.18 -10.32 20.62
N ILE A 13 -0.76 -9.40 20.49
CA ILE A 13 -2.07 -9.49 21.16
C ILE A 13 -2.86 -10.72 20.67
N LEU A 14 -2.91 -10.97 19.36
CA LEU A 14 -3.63 -12.13 18.82
C LEU A 14 -3.00 -13.46 19.24
N ALA A 15 -1.67 -13.51 19.37
CA ALA A 15 -0.96 -14.67 19.91
C ALA A 15 -1.29 -14.90 21.40
N ASP A 16 -1.29 -13.85 22.21
CA ASP A 16 -1.68 -13.93 23.63
C ASP A 16 -3.14 -14.39 23.81
N LEU A 17 -4.01 -14.09 22.84
CA LEU A 17 -5.41 -14.55 22.80
C LEU A 17 -5.58 -15.99 22.27
N GLY A 18 -4.50 -16.66 21.84
CA GLY A 18 -4.54 -18.04 21.34
C GLY A 18 -5.21 -18.20 19.97
N ILE A 19 -5.27 -17.12 19.17
CA ILE A 19 -5.80 -17.16 17.81
C ILE A 19 -4.81 -17.87 16.88
N ASP A 20 -5.30 -18.57 15.86
CA ASP A 20 -4.47 -19.22 14.84
C ASP A 20 -3.62 -18.17 14.08
N PRO A 21 -2.27 -18.25 14.10
CA PRO A 21 -1.40 -17.34 13.36
C PRO A 21 -1.71 -17.26 11.86
N ALA A 22 -2.28 -18.31 11.27
CA ALA A 22 -2.67 -18.33 9.86
C ALA A 22 -3.70 -17.24 9.50
N VAL A 23 -4.46 -16.72 10.49
CA VAL A 23 -5.49 -15.69 10.25
C VAL A 23 -5.09 -14.28 10.68
N PHE A 24 -3.88 -14.05 11.23
CA PHE A 24 -3.50 -12.74 11.80
C PHE A 24 -3.58 -11.60 10.80
N ASN A 25 -3.04 -11.80 9.58
CA ASN A 25 -3.12 -10.80 8.52
C ASN A 25 -4.57 -10.48 8.12
N GLY A 26 -5.49 -11.42 8.33
CA GLY A 26 -6.93 -11.23 8.11
C GLY A 26 -7.50 -10.08 8.94
N PHE A 27 -7.12 -9.99 10.23
CA PHE A 27 -7.56 -8.90 11.11
C PHE A 27 -7.09 -7.54 10.60
N PHE A 28 -5.83 -7.44 10.19
CA PHE A 28 -5.30 -6.22 9.60
C PHE A 28 -6.06 -5.84 8.31
N MET A 29 -6.25 -6.78 7.38
CA MET A 29 -6.95 -6.53 6.12
C MET A 29 -8.39 -6.04 6.34
N ILE A 30 -9.13 -6.68 7.26
CA ILE A 30 -10.50 -6.27 7.60
C ILE A 30 -10.50 -4.84 8.17
N ALA A 31 -9.60 -4.54 9.11
CA ALA A 31 -9.51 -3.21 9.72
C ALA A 31 -9.14 -2.11 8.69
N ARG A 32 -8.35 -2.42 7.66
CA ARG A 32 -7.94 -1.48 6.60
C ARG A 32 -9.03 -1.24 5.55
N THR A 33 -9.92 -2.21 5.34
CA THR A 33 -10.93 -2.18 4.27
C THR A 33 -11.85 -0.95 4.33
N PRO A 34 -12.40 -0.52 5.49
CA PRO A 34 -13.21 0.70 5.57
C PRO A 34 -12.46 1.96 5.13
N GLY A 35 -11.18 2.09 5.49
CA GLY A 35 -10.35 3.23 5.10
C GLY A 35 -10.10 3.28 3.59
N LEU A 36 -9.86 2.12 2.96
CA LEU A 36 -9.74 2.03 1.51
C LEU A 36 -11.03 2.46 0.80
N ILE A 37 -12.20 2.00 1.28
CA ILE A 37 -13.50 2.39 0.72
C ILE A 37 -13.73 3.90 0.86
N ALA A 38 -13.38 4.48 2.02
CA ALA A 38 -13.49 5.91 2.26
C ALA A 38 -12.61 6.70 1.28
N HIS A 39 -11.36 6.31 1.09
CA HIS A 39 -10.46 6.95 0.13
C HIS A 39 -10.93 6.82 -1.32
N VAL A 40 -11.44 5.65 -1.73
CA VAL A 40 -12.01 5.48 -3.08
C VAL A 40 -13.21 6.42 -3.26
N THR A 41 -14.08 6.51 -2.26
CA THR A 41 -15.26 7.38 -2.31
C THR A 41 -14.87 8.86 -2.36
N GLU A 42 -13.86 9.26 -1.58
CA GLU A 42 -13.29 10.61 -1.60
C GLU A 42 -12.73 10.97 -2.98
N GLU A 43 -11.93 10.08 -3.57
CA GLU A 43 -11.34 10.30 -4.89
C GLU A 43 -12.43 10.43 -5.98
N GLN A 44 -13.44 9.55 -5.95
CA GLN A 44 -14.53 9.58 -6.94
C GLN A 44 -15.42 10.82 -6.84
N THR A 45 -15.56 11.40 -5.65
CA THR A 45 -16.52 12.49 -5.40
C THR A 45 -15.89 13.88 -5.43
N ARG A 46 -14.59 13.99 -5.14
CA ARG A 46 -13.92 15.29 -4.97
C ARG A 46 -12.79 15.55 -5.96
N GLU A 47 -12.31 14.54 -6.67
CA GLU A 47 -11.10 14.64 -7.48
C GLU A 47 -11.34 14.44 -8.97
N ARG A 48 -10.36 14.89 -9.78
CA ARG A 48 -10.40 14.70 -11.22
C ARG A 48 -10.09 13.23 -11.57
N PRO A 49 -10.66 12.68 -12.66
CA PRO A 49 -10.53 11.25 -13.01
C PRO A 49 -9.08 10.72 -13.14
N MET A 50 -8.11 11.59 -13.39
CA MET A 50 -6.70 11.20 -13.45
C MET A 50 -5.82 12.30 -12.85
N ARG A 51 -4.95 11.90 -11.93
CA ARG A 51 -3.85 12.71 -11.40
C ARG A 51 -2.54 12.25 -12.02
N ARG A 52 -1.67 13.20 -12.36
CA ARG A 52 -0.29 12.87 -12.73
C ARG A 52 0.43 12.40 -11.46
N ILE A 53 0.91 11.16 -11.46
CA ILE A 53 1.88 10.69 -10.47
C ILE A 53 3.15 11.54 -10.64
N ASP A 54 3.77 11.95 -9.52
CA ASP A 54 4.93 12.85 -9.49
C ASP A 54 5.98 12.43 -10.55
N PRO A 55 6.09 13.18 -11.66
CA PRO A 55 6.95 12.81 -12.77
C PRO A 55 8.39 13.29 -12.54
N VAL A 56 8.71 13.88 -11.40
CA VAL A 56 10.01 14.53 -11.17
C VAL A 56 10.87 13.73 -10.19
N ASN A 57 10.25 13.15 -9.16
CA ASN A 57 10.97 12.39 -8.14
C ASN A 57 11.00 10.88 -8.43
N HIS A 58 11.42 10.49 -9.63
CA HIS A 58 11.67 9.10 -9.98
C HIS A 58 13.03 8.93 -10.65
N ALA A 59 13.70 7.82 -10.36
CA ALA A 59 14.89 7.40 -11.09
C ALA A 59 14.50 6.29 -12.07
N TYR A 60 14.89 6.43 -13.33
CA TYR A 60 14.76 5.36 -14.31
C TYR A 60 15.97 4.42 -14.18
N ASP A 61 15.71 3.15 -13.88
CA ASP A 61 16.73 2.10 -13.69
C ASP A 61 16.86 1.15 -14.89
N GLY A 62 16.17 1.46 -16.00
CA GLY A 62 16.18 0.65 -17.22
C GLY A 62 17.33 0.95 -18.18
N PRO A 63 17.35 0.30 -19.36
CA PRO A 63 18.41 0.47 -20.36
C PRO A 63 18.52 1.91 -20.87
N PRO A 64 19.74 2.39 -21.21
CA PRO A 64 19.91 3.73 -21.76
C PRO A 64 19.13 3.90 -23.07
N PRO A 65 18.78 5.15 -23.46
CA PRO A 65 18.16 5.43 -24.74
C PRO A 65 18.95 4.79 -25.89
N ARG A 66 18.23 4.11 -26.79
CA ARG A 66 18.81 3.46 -27.98
C ARG A 66 18.28 4.12 -29.26
N THR A 67 19.13 4.18 -30.28
CA THR A 67 18.73 4.62 -31.62
C THR A 67 17.87 3.54 -32.28
N LEU A 68 16.77 3.94 -32.92
CA LEU A 68 15.96 3.07 -33.75
C LEU A 68 16.29 3.38 -35.22
N GLU A 69 16.42 2.35 -36.05
CA GLU A 69 16.53 2.53 -37.51
C GLU A 69 15.17 2.96 -38.05
N ASP A 70 15.15 3.97 -38.92
CA ASP A 70 13.95 4.35 -39.67
C ASP A 70 13.56 3.21 -40.60
N LYS A 71 12.26 2.89 -40.65
CA LYS A 71 11.72 1.82 -41.51
C LYS A 71 11.62 2.25 -42.96
#